data_AF-S8C8S6-F1
#
_entry.id   AF-S8C8S6-F1
#
_cell.length_a   1.000
_cell.length_b   1.000
_cell.length_c   1.000
_cell.angle_alpha   90.00
_cell.angle_beta   90.00
_cell.angle_gamma   90.00
#
_symmetry.space_group_name_H-M   'P 1'
#
loop_
_entity.id
_entity.type
_entity.pdbx_description
1 polymer ?
#
loop_
_entity_poly.entity_id
_entity_poly.type
_entity_poly.pdbx_seq_one_letter_code
_entity_poly.pdbx_strand_id
1 'polypeptide(L)'
;VALASGKGPYVGMIREAQLGTNLPNVKCVDAGGLPLEPDGLHLSAAAQVRLGEMLADAFMQFPTALPLPVSAGAAAHTSFFLLTWGFFLHFCTRNQ
;
A
#
# COMPACT_ATOMS: atom_id res chain seq x y z
N VAL A 1 6.16 -2.99 5.34
CA VAL A 1 5.30 -4.18 5.36
C VAL A 1 6.17 -5.38 5.68
N ALA A 2 5.74 -6.28 6.56
CA ALA A 2 6.41 -7.55 6.80
C ALA A 2 6.12 -8.51 5.64
N LEU A 3 6.99 -8.53 4.63
CA LEU A 3 6.80 -9.26 3.37
C LEU A 3 7.04 -10.77 3.50
N ALA A 4 7.69 -11.22 4.57
CA ALA A 4 7.90 -12.63 4.84
C ALA A 4 6.60 -13.27 5.38
N SER A 5 5.65 -13.54 4.48
CA SER A 5 4.34 -14.13 4.81
C SER A 5 4.10 -15.53 4.23
N GLY A 6 4.82 -15.93 3.16
CA GLY A 6 4.52 -17.12 2.36
C GLY A 6 5.34 -18.37 2.70
N LYS A 7 6.56 -18.48 2.16
CA LYS A 7 7.36 -19.72 2.19
C LYS A 7 8.86 -19.45 2.32
N GLY A 8 9.59 -20.46 2.80
CA GLY A 8 11.06 -20.46 2.88
C GLY A 8 11.58 -20.71 4.30
N PRO A 9 12.85 -21.14 4.43
CA PRO A 9 13.42 -21.53 5.73
C PRO A 9 13.61 -20.34 6.70
N TYR A 10 13.66 -19.11 6.17
CA TYR A 10 13.97 -17.91 6.96
C TYR A 10 12.77 -16.98 7.18
N VAL A 11 11.54 -17.44 6.90
CA VAL A 11 10.33 -16.60 7.05
C VAL A 11 10.24 -16.01 8.47
N GLY A 12 10.45 -16.83 9.50
CA GLY A 12 10.41 -16.37 10.89
C GLY A 12 11.49 -15.32 11.20
N MET A 13 12.75 -15.59 10.81
CA MET A 13 13.89 -14.70 11.06
C MET A 13 13.72 -13.35 10.36
N ILE A 14 13.32 -13.35 9.08
CA ILE A 14 13.11 -12.11 8.33
C ILE A 14 11.93 -11.33 8.90
N ARG A 15 10.86 -12.02 9.28
CA ARG A 15 9.68 -11.40 9.88
C ARG A 15 10.01 -10.76 11.23
N GLU A 16 10.77 -11.44 12.08
CA GLU A 16 11.25 -10.90 13.35
C GLU A 16 12.07 -9.62 13.13
N ALA A 17 13.02 -9.62 12.19
CA ALA A 17 13.81 -8.44 11.86
C ALA A 17 12.95 -7.28 11.31
N GLN A 18 11.96 -7.57 10.47
CA GLN A 18 11.03 -6.57 9.93
C GLN A 18 10.16 -5.94 11.02
N LEU A 19 9.65 -6.75 11.96
CA LEU A 19 8.79 -6.28 13.05
C LEU A 19 9.60 -5.59 14.17
N GLY A 20 10.85 -6.01 14.38
CA GLY A 20 11.77 -5.41 15.35
C GLY A 20 12.42 -4.10 14.89
N THR A 21 12.17 -3.64 13.66
CA THR A 21 12.73 -2.38 13.16
C THR A 21 12.18 -1.20 13.96
N ASN A 22 13.05 -0.54 14.71
CA ASN A 22 12.72 0.62 15.54
C ASN A 22 13.51 1.87 15.07
N LEU A 23 13.04 2.49 13.99
CA LEU A 23 13.63 3.70 13.43
C LEU A 23 12.60 4.85 13.45
N PRO A 24 13.05 6.10 13.66
CA PRO A 24 12.15 7.24 13.59
C PRO A 24 11.54 7.35 12.20
N ASN A 25 10.25 7.65 12.13
CA ASN A 25 9.48 7.75 10.88
C ASN A 25 9.49 6.47 10.03
N VAL A 26 9.65 5.30 10.66
CA VAL A 26 9.42 4.00 10.01
C VAL A 26 8.39 3.22 10.82
N LYS A 27 7.35 2.71 10.15
CA LYS A 27 6.40 1.74 10.71
C LYS A 27 6.37 0.49 9.85
N CYS A 28 6.40 -0.67 10.49
CA CYS A 28 6.18 -1.94 9.82
C CYS A 28 4.72 -2.37 9.98
N VAL A 29 4.02 -2.54 8.86
CA VAL A 29 2.68 -3.15 8.83
C VAL A 29 2.81 -4.66 8.69
N ASP A 30 2.20 -5.38 9.61
CA ASP A 30 2.23 -6.82 9.65
C ASP A 30 1.18 -7.45 8.71
N ALA A 31 1.61 -8.12 7.63
CA ALA A 31 0.74 -8.82 6.69
C ALA A 31 0.52 -10.31 7.03
N GLY A 32 1.04 -10.78 8.17
CA GLY A 32 0.94 -12.18 8.59
C GLY A 32 -0.51 -12.62 8.78
N GLY A 33 -0.84 -13.81 8.29
CA GLY A 33 -2.19 -14.38 8.39
C GLY A 33 -3.18 -13.87 7.35
N LEU A 34 -2.79 -12.92 6.49
CA LEU A 34 -3.62 -12.56 5.34
C LEU A 34 -3.71 -13.73 4.33
N PRO A 35 -4.88 -13.95 3.68
CA PRO A 35 -5.06 -15.03 2.73
C PRO A 35 -4.05 -15.00 1.57
N LEU A 36 -3.46 -16.16 1.28
CA LEU A 36 -2.56 -16.36 0.15
C LEU A 36 -3.30 -17.03 -1.01
N GLU A 37 -2.79 -16.82 -2.21
CA GLU A 37 -3.13 -17.61 -3.39
C GLU A 37 -2.68 -19.08 -3.24
N PRO A 38 -3.16 -20.01 -4.08
CA PRO A 38 -2.83 -21.44 -3.97
C PRO A 38 -1.34 -21.78 -4.02
N ASP A 39 -0.51 -20.89 -4.58
CA ASP A 39 0.95 -21.02 -4.56
C ASP A 39 1.56 -20.83 -3.16
N GLY A 40 0.77 -20.37 -2.19
CA GLY A 40 1.17 -20.11 -0.81
C GLY A 40 2.29 -19.08 -0.69
N LEU A 41 2.44 -18.20 -1.68
CA LEU A 41 3.46 -17.16 -1.71
C LEU A 41 2.85 -15.78 -1.90
N HIS A 42 1.91 -15.61 -2.84
CA HIS A 42 1.30 -14.32 -3.14
C HIS A 42 0.04 -14.09 -2.29
N LEU A 43 -0.20 -12.84 -1.89
CA LEU A 43 -1.46 -12.42 -1.27
C LEU A 43 -2.59 -12.50 -2.30
N SER A 44 -3.77 -12.95 -1.87
CA SER A 44 -4.96 -12.88 -2.73
C SER A 44 -5.41 -11.44 -3.00
N ALA A 45 -6.22 -11.22 -4.03
CA ALA A 45 -6.73 -9.88 -4.34
C ALA A 45 -7.46 -9.24 -3.14
N ALA A 46 -8.29 -10.00 -2.42
CA ALA A 46 -8.96 -9.52 -1.21
C ALA A 46 -7.96 -9.18 -0.09
N ALA A 47 -6.93 -10.01 0.08
CA ALA A 47 -5.86 -9.75 1.05
C ALA A 47 -5.06 -8.48 0.72
N GLN A 48 -4.84 -8.19 -0.56
CA GLN A 48 -4.16 -6.96 -0.99
C GLN A 48 -5.02 -5.71 -0.70
N VAL A 49 -6.34 -5.76 -0.91
CA VAL A 49 -7.25 -4.67 -0.51
C VAL A 49 -7.13 -4.41 0.99
N ARG A 50 -7.21 -5.49 1.80
CA ARG A 50 -7.09 -5.38 3.25
C ARG A 50 -5.73 -4.82 3.68
N LEU A 51 -4.65 -5.27 3.05
CA LEU A 51 -3.31 -4.75 3.31
C LEU A 51 -3.21 -3.25 2.97
N GLY A 52 -3.87 -2.81 1.89
CA GLY A 52 -3.98 -1.40 1.53
C GLY A 52 -4.64 -0.55 2.62
N GLU A 53 -5.74 -1.04 3.21
CA GLU A 53 -6.40 -0.38 4.35
C GLU A 53 -5.45 -0.27 5.55
N MET A 54 -4.76 -1.36 5.90
CA MET A 54 -3.80 -1.38 7.01
C MET A 54 -2.62 -0.41 6.79
N LEU A 55 -2.16 -0.27 5.55
CA LEU A 55 -1.14 0.69 5.15
C LEU A 55 -1.64 2.14 5.29
N ALA A 56 -2.87 2.42 4.83
CA ALA A 56 -3.48 3.73 4.97
C ALA A 56 -3.66 4.12 6.45
N ASP A 57 -4.14 3.19 7.28
CA ASP A 57 -4.27 3.39 8.72
C ASP A 57 -2.93 3.68 9.39
N ALA A 58 -1.90 2.90 9.06
CA ALA A 58 -0.56 3.11 9.58
C ALA A 58 0.00 4.47 9.20
N PHE A 59 -0.25 4.91 7.95
CA PHE A 59 0.15 6.23 7.44
C PHE A 59 -0.53 7.37 8.21
N MET A 60 -1.84 7.30 8.45
CA MET A 60 -2.59 8.33 9.18
C MET A 60 -2.14 8.49 10.64
N GLN A 61 -1.55 7.45 11.22
CA GLN A 61 -1.00 7.48 12.57
C GLN A 61 0.46 7.96 12.62
N PHE A 62 1.09 8.34 11.50
CA PHE A 62 2.39 8.99 11.57
C PHE A 62 2.21 10.33 12.28
N PRO A 63 3.13 10.70 13.20
CA PRO A 63 3.16 12.05 13.71
C PRO A 63 3.26 12.99 12.50
N THR A 64 2.34 13.94 12.41
CA THR A 64 2.48 15.03 11.43
C THR A 64 3.86 15.62 11.64
N ALA A 65 4.76 15.45 10.67
CA ALA A 65 5.97 16.23 10.63
C ALA A 65 5.53 17.69 10.77
N LEU A 66 6.20 18.42 11.68
CA LEU A 66 6.02 19.84 11.93
C LEU A 66 5.64 20.60 10.64
N PRO A 67 4.80 21.65 10.71
CA PRO A 67 4.36 22.37 9.53
C PRO A 67 5.58 22.80 8.72
N LEU A 68 5.84 22.10 7.62
CA LEU A 68 6.66 22.67 6.57
C LEU A 68 5.98 23.99 6.20
N PRO A 69 6.70 25.11 6.06
CA PRO A 69 6.10 26.32 5.53
C PRO A 69 5.60 25.96 4.12
N VAL A 70 4.31 25.64 4.03
CA VAL A 70 3.60 25.51 2.77
C VAL A 70 3.58 26.92 2.23
N SER A 71 4.57 27.24 1.39
CA SER A 71 4.42 28.33 0.45
C SER A 71 3.18 27.98 -0.36
N ALA A 72 2.08 28.66 -0.05
CA ALA A 72 0.82 28.55 -0.76
C ALA A 72 1.04 29.04 -2.20
N GLY A 73 1.59 28.17 -3.05
CA GLY A 73 1.49 28.28 -4.50
C GLY A 73 0.05 27.99 -4.87
N ALA A 74 -0.72 29.05 -5.03
CA ALA A 74 -2.12 29.01 -5.42
C ALA A 74 -2.36 28.10 -6.62
N ALA A 75 -3.54 27.47 -6.58
CA ALA A 75 -4.05 26.53 -7.56
C ALA A 75 -3.87 26.96 -9.03
N ALA A 76 -3.40 26.04 -9.85
CA ALA A 76 -3.76 25.96 -11.26
C ALA A 76 -4.42 24.60 -11.50
N HIS A 77 -5.73 24.57 -11.25
CA HIS A 77 -6.63 23.54 -11.74
C HIS A 77 -6.81 23.81 -13.24
N THR A 78 -6.48 22.85 -14.11
CA THR A 78 -7.25 22.54 -15.33
C THR A 78 -6.56 21.47 -16.19
N SER A 79 -7.34 20.45 -16.55
CA SER A 79 -7.15 19.55 -17.70
C SER A 79 -5.94 18.61 -17.72
N PHE A 80 -5.98 17.57 -16.90
CA PHE A 80 -5.40 16.26 -17.31
C PHE A 80 -6.31 15.06 -17.00
N PHE A 81 -7.34 15.23 -16.17
CA PHE A 81 -8.25 14.17 -15.75
C PHE A 81 -9.23 13.67 -16.83
N LEU A 82 -9.37 14.36 -17.97
CA LEU A 82 -10.30 13.96 -19.03
C LEU A 82 -9.69 13.04 -20.09
N LEU A 83 -8.37 12.82 -20.12
CA LEU A 83 -7.74 11.97 -21.14
C LEU A 83 -7.46 10.52 -20.70
N THR A 84 -7.40 10.24 -19.39
CA THR A 84 -7.11 8.87 -18.90
C THR A 84 -8.37 8.06 -18.59
N TRP A 85 -9.43 8.70 -18.06
CA TRP A 85 -10.70 8.00 -17.78
C TRP A 85 -11.61 7.80 -19.00
N GLY A 86 -11.47 8.62 -20.06
CA GLY A 86 -12.19 8.43 -21.31
C GLY A 86 -11.81 7.14 -22.05
N PHE A 87 -10.53 6.75 -22.00
CA PHE A 87 -10.05 5.51 -22.62
C PHE A 87 -10.52 4.25 -21.87
N PHE A 88 -10.63 4.33 -20.54
CA PHE A 88 -11.05 3.20 -19.72
C PHE A 88 -12.55 2.87 -19.91
N LEU A 89 -13.43 3.88 -19.98
CA LEU A 89 -14.85 3.64 -20.30
C LEU A 89 -15.09 3.22 -21.77
N HIS A 90 -14.24 3.65 -22.70
CA HIS A 90 -14.34 3.22 -24.11
C HIS A 90 -13.91 1.76 -24.32
N PHE A 91 -12.99 1.23 -23.50
CA PHE A 91 -12.60 -0.18 -23.56
C PHE A 91 -13.65 -1.10 -22.91
N CYS A 92 -14.30 -0.66 -21.83
CA CYS A 92 -15.31 -1.48 -21.14
C CYS A 92 -16.64 -1.62 -21.89
N THR A 93 -16.94 -0.79 -22.89
CA THR A 93 -18.23 -0.83 -23.62
C THR A 93 -18.15 -1.50 -25.00
N ARG A 94 -16.98 -1.97 -25.45
CA ARG A 94 -16.80 -2.65 -26.75
C ARG A 94 -16.60 -4.17 -26.68
N ASN A 95 -16.66 -4.77 -25.49
CA ASN A 95 -16.55 -6.22 -25.30
C ASN A 95 -17.70 -6.78 -24.43
N GLN A 96 -18.93 -6.41 -24.79
CA GLN A 96 -20.12 -7.25 -24.59
C GLN A 96 -20.81 -7.44 -25.93
#